data_AF-A0AAT9HJA4-F1
#
_entry.id   AF-A0AAT9HJA4-F1
#
_cell.length_a   1.000
_cell.length_b   1.000
_cell.length_c   1.000
_cell.angle_alpha   90.00
_cell.angle_beta   90.00
_cell.angle_gamma   90.00
#
_symmetry.space_group_name_H-M   'P 1'
#
loop_
_entity.id
_entity.type
_entity.pdbx_description
1 polymer ?
#
loop_
_entity_poly.entity_id
_entity_poly.type
_entity_poly.pdbx_seq_one_letter_code
_entity_poly.pdbx_strand_id
1 'polypeptide(L)'
;MTSGVIDVRAGRRALWGHRVAATGTRSPAGRHDLTWGFAMTTATHRYDAVVARYLEAWNAEGAGARAKAVADVWTADGRYTDPLTDVAGHEAITAMIGAMRERFPGFGFRLTGAVDGHHDTARFSWELVNAADGSAPVAGSDVITLTEDSRVSAVYGFLDRVPAGA
;
A
#
# COMPACT_ATOMS: atom_id res chain seq x y z
N MET A 1 12.77 -29.68 -23.26
CA MET A 1 11.63 -28.83 -22.85
C MET A 1 12.16 -27.41 -22.85
N THR A 2 11.93 -26.70 -23.95
CA THR A 2 12.59 -25.45 -24.28
C THR A 2 11.57 -24.31 -24.32
N SER A 3 11.99 -23.22 -23.69
CA SER A 3 11.36 -21.92 -23.50
C SER A 3 10.59 -21.37 -24.71
N GLY A 4 9.39 -20.84 -24.46
CA GLY A 4 8.60 -20.07 -25.41
C GLY A 4 8.71 -18.57 -25.12
N VAL A 5 9.44 -17.86 -25.97
CA VAL A 5 9.43 -16.39 -26.08
C VAL A 5 8.24 -16.02 -26.96
N ILE A 6 7.35 -15.15 -26.48
CA ILE A 6 6.34 -14.50 -27.32
C ILE A 6 6.76 -13.04 -27.50
N ASP A 7 7.20 -12.77 -28.72
CA ASP A 7 7.45 -11.45 -29.30
C ASP A 7 6.11 -10.77 -29.64
N VAL A 8 5.94 -9.50 -29.24
CA VAL A 8 4.78 -8.68 -29.59
C VAL A 8 5.24 -7.30 -30.03
N ARG A 9 5.66 -7.16 -31.28
CA ARG A 9 5.64 -5.88 -32.01
C ARG A 9 5.31 -6.02 -33.50
N ALA A 10 4.10 -5.60 -33.85
CA ALA A 10 3.68 -4.82 -35.05
C ALA A 10 2.15 -4.96 -35.16
N GLY A 11 1.29 -3.93 -35.16
CA GLY A 11 1.39 -2.59 -35.71
C GLY A 11 0.55 -2.51 -36.99
N ARG A 12 -0.72 -2.08 -36.93
CA ARG A 12 -1.46 -1.54 -38.10
C ARG A 12 -2.49 -0.48 -37.67
N ARG A 13 -2.42 0.66 -38.35
CA ARG A 13 -3.37 1.79 -38.32
C ARG A 13 -4.61 1.46 -39.16
N ALA A 14 -5.77 1.98 -38.76
CA ALA A 14 -6.87 2.27 -39.66
C ALA A 14 -7.58 3.56 -39.21
N LEU A 15 -7.69 4.50 -40.15
CA LEU A 15 -8.49 5.72 -40.08
C LEU A 15 -9.89 5.39 -40.61
N TRP A 16 -10.95 5.77 -39.90
CA TRP A 16 -12.12 6.40 -40.54
C TRP A 16 -12.98 7.15 -39.52
N GLY A 17 -13.41 8.34 -39.90
CA GLY A 17 -14.27 9.20 -39.09
C GLY A 17 -15.72 9.12 -39.52
N HIS A 18 -16.62 9.34 -38.57
CA HIS A 18 -17.93 9.91 -38.84
C HIS A 18 -18.25 10.97 -37.80
N ARG A 19 -18.52 12.18 -38.30
CA ARG A 19 -18.99 13.35 -37.57
C ARG A 19 -20.49 13.20 -37.38
N VAL A 20 -20.94 13.15 -36.13
CA VAL A 20 -22.36 13.36 -35.78
C VAL A 20 -22.46 14.73 -35.14
N ALA A 21 -23.16 15.64 -35.82
CA ALA A 21 -23.56 16.92 -35.25
C ALA A 21 -24.81 16.69 -34.38
N ALA A 22 -24.72 17.00 -33.10
CA ALA A 22 -25.88 17.08 -32.21
C ALA A 22 -26.02 18.52 -31.72
N THR A 23 -26.89 19.28 -32.38
CA THR A 23 -27.44 20.53 -31.87
C THR A 23 -28.64 20.17 -30.98
N GLY A 24 -28.49 20.38 -29.67
CA GLY A 24 -29.57 20.14 -28.72
C GLY A 24 -29.30 20.89 -27.41
N THR A 25 -29.94 22.04 -27.26
CA THR A 25 -30.01 22.81 -26.02
C THR A 25 -30.94 22.12 -25.01
N ARG A 26 -30.45 21.81 -23.81
CA ARG A 26 -31.28 21.62 -22.60
C ARG A 26 -30.55 22.10 -21.33
N SER A 27 -31.32 22.79 -20.51
CA SER A 27 -31.03 23.50 -19.25
C SER A 27 -30.30 22.69 -18.17
N PRO A 28 -29.67 23.34 -17.16
CA PRO A 28 -28.76 22.68 -16.24
C PRO A 28 -29.53 21.90 -15.17
N ALA A 29 -29.28 20.60 -15.07
CA ALA A 29 -29.67 19.81 -13.90
C ALA A 29 -28.76 20.16 -12.72
N GLY A 30 -29.38 20.33 -11.54
CA GLY A 30 -28.75 20.79 -10.31
C GLY A 30 -27.58 19.91 -9.86
N ARG A 31 -26.53 20.57 -9.37
CA ARG A 31 -25.53 19.95 -8.51
C ARG A 31 -26.22 19.54 -7.21
N HIS A 32 -26.39 18.24 -7.00
CA HIS A 32 -26.51 17.70 -5.66
C HIS A 32 -25.11 17.77 -5.05
N ASP A 33 -24.87 18.84 -4.29
CA ASP A 33 -23.73 18.95 -3.39
C ASP A 33 -23.93 17.92 -2.27
N LEU A 34 -23.36 16.73 -2.44
CA LEU A 34 -23.30 15.73 -1.38
C LEU A 34 -22.15 16.12 -0.46
N THR A 35 -22.37 17.11 0.40
CA THR A 35 -21.51 17.36 1.55
C THR A 35 -21.69 16.19 2.52
N TRP A 36 -20.85 15.17 2.40
CA TRP A 36 -20.76 14.06 3.35
C TRP A 36 -20.09 14.54 4.64
N GLY A 37 -20.84 15.25 5.48
CA GLY A 37 -20.41 15.65 6.81
C GLY A 37 -20.87 14.64 7.86
N PHE A 38 -20.13 13.54 8.07
CA PHE A 38 -20.38 12.64 9.19
C PHE A 38 -19.07 12.04 9.76
N ALA A 39 -18.89 12.20 11.07
CA ALA A 39 -18.08 11.39 12.00
C ALA A 39 -16.68 10.89 11.59
N MET A 40 -15.99 11.51 10.62
CA MET A 40 -14.69 11.01 10.15
C MET A 40 -13.57 11.13 11.19
N THR A 41 -13.61 12.10 12.10
CA THR A 41 -12.44 12.44 12.92
C THR A 41 -11.93 11.30 13.80
N THR A 42 -12.79 10.62 14.57
CA THR A 42 -12.34 9.54 15.47
C THR A 42 -11.96 8.25 14.72
N ALA A 43 -12.66 7.94 13.63
CA ALA A 43 -12.34 6.78 12.79
C ALA A 43 -11.00 7.00 12.06
N THR A 44 -10.77 8.17 11.48
CA THR A 44 -9.47 8.56 10.90
C THR A 44 -8.34 8.39 11.90
N HIS A 45 -8.53 8.85 13.15
CA HIS A 45 -7.51 8.72 14.19
C HIS A 45 -7.11 7.26 14.50
N ARG A 46 -8.04 6.30 14.39
CA ARG A 46 -7.70 4.88 14.64
C ARG A 46 -6.85 4.30 13.51
N TYR A 47 -7.13 4.66 12.26
CA TYR A 47 -6.37 4.19 11.12
C TYR A 47 -4.96 4.77 11.14
N ASP A 48 -4.83 6.07 11.41
CA ASP A 48 -3.54 6.74 11.60
C ASP A 48 -2.70 6.05 12.69
N ALA A 49 -3.32 5.73 13.84
CA ALA A 49 -2.65 5.07 14.94
C ALA A 49 -2.17 3.64 14.59
N VAL A 50 -2.97 2.86 13.87
CA VAL A 50 -2.56 1.52 13.43
C VAL A 50 -1.44 1.60 12.39
N VAL A 51 -1.55 2.50 11.41
CA VAL A 51 -0.53 2.69 10.38
C VAL A 51 0.79 3.19 10.97
N ALA A 52 0.74 4.07 11.97
CA ALA A 52 1.94 4.49 12.70
C ALA A 52 2.65 3.29 13.35
N ARG A 53 1.91 2.46 14.10
CA ARG A 53 2.45 1.25 14.74
C ARG A 53 2.95 0.21 13.73
N TYR A 54 2.26 0.07 12.61
CA TYR A 54 2.71 -0.77 11.49
C TYR A 54 4.08 -0.32 10.96
N LEU A 55 4.26 0.98 10.71
CA LEU A 55 5.53 1.53 10.26
C LEU A 55 6.62 1.48 11.36
N GLU A 56 6.25 1.57 12.64
CA GLU A 56 7.16 1.31 13.75
C GLU A 56 7.69 -0.14 13.71
N ALA A 57 6.83 -1.13 13.44
CA ALA A 57 7.26 -2.53 13.31
C ALA A 57 8.24 -2.73 12.15
N TRP A 58 7.98 -2.10 11.00
CA TRP A 58 8.89 -2.11 9.86
C TRP A 58 10.23 -1.41 10.14
N ASN A 59 10.24 -0.40 11.02
CA ASN A 59 11.42 0.36 11.37
C ASN A 59 12.14 -0.13 12.64
N ALA A 60 11.59 -1.13 13.34
CA ALA A 60 12.14 -1.61 14.61
C ALA A 60 13.57 -2.15 14.48
N GLU A 61 14.44 -1.68 15.37
CA GLU A 61 15.84 -2.08 15.44
C GLU A 61 16.04 -3.32 16.31
N GLY A 62 16.74 -4.31 15.77
CA GLY A 62 17.00 -5.58 16.45
C GLY A 62 15.80 -6.53 16.46
N ALA A 63 16.10 -7.83 16.53
CA ALA A 63 15.10 -8.89 16.39
C ALA A 63 14.04 -8.87 17.51
N GLY A 64 14.44 -8.61 18.77
CA GLY A 64 13.52 -8.60 19.91
C GLY A 64 12.49 -7.47 19.87
N ALA A 65 12.93 -6.24 19.55
CA ALA A 65 12.01 -5.10 19.44
C ALA A 65 11.06 -5.29 18.25
N ARG A 66 11.55 -5.82 17.13
CA ARG A 66 10.73 -6.14 15.96
C ARG A 66 9.67 -7.19 16.25
N ALA A 67 10.05 -8.31 16.89
CA ALA A 67 9.10 -9.35 17.28
C ALA A 67 7.98 -8.81 18.16
N LYS A 68 8.33 -7.94 19.13
CA LYS A 68 7.34 -7.26 19.98
C LYS A 68 6.42 -6.35 19.15
N ALA A 69 6.99 -5.49 18.31
CA ALA A 69 6.21 -4.55 17.50
C ALA A 69 5.25 -5.28 16.53
N VAL A 70 5.71 -6.38 15.92
CA VAL A 70 4.86 -7.25 15.09
C VAL A 70 3.73 -7.87 15.92
N ALA A 71 4.05 -8.41 17.10
CA ALA A 71 3.05 -8.99 17.98
C ALA A 71 2.01 -7.99 18.50
N ASP A 72 2.39 -6.71 18.62
CA ASP A 72 1.49 -5.64 19.02
C ASP A 72 0.53 -5.27 17.86
N VAL A 73 1.01 -5.26 16.61
CA VAL A 73 0.25 -4.82 15.43
C VAL A 73 -0.65 -5.91 14.86
N TRP A 74 -0.14 -7.11 14.62
CA TRP A 74 -0.86 -8.16 13.90
C TRP A 74 -1.64 -9.09 14.83
N THR A 75 -2.74 -9.70 14.36
CA THR A 75 -3.29 -10.90 15.01
C THR A 75 -2.26 -12.04 14.96
N ALA A 76 -2.40 -13.05 15.83
CA ALA A 76 -1.44 -14.15 15.91
C ALA A 76 -1.26 -14.93 14.60
N ASP A 77 -2.34 -15.01 13.81
CA ASP A 77 -2.45 -15.65 12.50
C ASP A 77 -2.45 -14.66 11.33
N GLY A 78 -2.12 -13.39 11.59
CA GLY A 78 -2.18 -12.33 10.59
C GLY A 78 -1.30 -12.61 9.37
N ARG A 79 -1.75 -12.17 8.19
CA ARG A 79 -1.08 -12.43 6.92
C ARG A 79 -0.49 -11.15 6.30
N TYR A 80 0.62 -11.30 5.61
CA TYR A 80 1.18 -10.27 4.74
C TYR A 80 1.41 -10.87 3.36
N THR A 81 0.90 -10.19 2.33
CA THR A 81 1.07 -10.59 0.93
C THR A 81 1.37 -9.38 0.07
N ASP A 82 2.40 -9.48 -0.77
CA ASP A 82 2.74 -8.52 -1.83
C ASP A 82 3.28 -9.28 -3.08
N PRO A 83 3.75 -8.60 -4.14
CA PRO A 83 4.27 -9.30 -5.32
C PRO A 83 5.49 -10.22 -5.10
N LEU A 84 6.20 -10.07 -3.98
CA LEU A 84 7.46 -10.76 -3.67
C LEU A 84 7.30 -11.81 -2.55
N THR A 85 6.30 -11.68 -1.69
CA THR A 85 6.16 -12.51 -0.49
C THR A 85 4.71 -12.81 -0.14
N ASP A 86 4.51 -13.93 0.55
CA ASP A 86 3.23 -14.37 1.08
C ASP A 86 3.47 -15.19 2.35
N VAL A 87 3.27 -14.57 3.51
CA VAL A 87 3.61 -15.14 4.83
C VAL A 87 2.50 -14.90 5.85
N ALA A 88 2.41 -15.79 6.84
CA ALA A 88 1.44 -15.68 7.92
C ALA A 88 2.08 -15.96 9.29
N GLY A 89 1.57 -15.28 10.31
CA GLY A 89 2.00 -15.41 11.70
C GLY A 89 3.19 -14.52 12.07
N HIS A 90 3.29 -14.19 13.35
CA HIS A 90 4.26 -13.22 13.87
C HIS A 90 5.71 -13.59 13.56
N GLU A 91 6.07 -14.87 13.63
CA GLU A 91 7.44 -15.32 13.36
C GLU A 91 7.85 -15.05 11.91
N ALA A 92 7.03 -15.48 10.95
CA ALA A 92 7.32 -15.32 9.53
C ALA A 92 7.33 -13.84 9.12
N ILE A 93 6.40 -13.04 9.64
CA ILE A 93 6.36 -11.59 9.40
C ILE A 93 7.60 -10.91 10.00
N THR A 94 8.00 -11.26 11.22
CA THR A 94 9.20 -10.71 11.88
C THR A 94 10.47 -11.05 11.09
N ALA A 95 10.59 -12.29 10.61
CA ALA A 95 11.72 -12.73 9.80
C ALA A 95 11.77 -11.99 8.45
N MET A 96 10.63 -11.85 7.77
CA MET A 96 10.50 -11.11 6.52
C MET A 96 10.92 -9.64 6.66
N ILE A 97 10.39 -8.93 7.66
CA ILE A 97 10.79 -7.54 7.94
C ILE A 97 12.29 -7.47 8.24
N GLY A 98 12.84 -8.46 8.96
CA GLY A 98 14.26 -8.54 9.23
C GLY A 98 15.14 -8.67 8.00
N ALA A 99 14.79 -9.60 7.11
CA ALA A 99 15.50 -9.76 5.84
C ALA A 99 15.48 -8.48 5.00
N MET A 100 14.34 -7.77 4.98
CA MET A 100 14.23 -6.49 4.28
C MET A 100 15.11 -5.39 4.89
N ARG A 101 15.13 -5.30 6.23
CA ARG A 101 16.00 -4.38 6.98
C ARG A 101 17.49 -4.65 6.74
N GLU A 102 17.89 -5.92 6.62
CA GLU A 102 19.26 -6.31 6.32
C GLU A 102 19.64 -6.04 4.87
N ARG A 103 18.69 -6.18 3.93
CA ARG A 103 18.90 -5.89 2.51
C ARG A 103 19.09 -4.41 2.23
N PHE A 104 18.45 -3.54 3.01
CA PHE A 104 18.48 -2.08 2.85
C PHE A 104 19.02 -1.38 4.10
N PRO A 105 20.32 -1.58 4.45
CA PRO A 105 20.91 -0.92 5.60
C PRO A 105 20.91 0.60 5.42
N GLY A 106 20.57 1.33 6.48
CA GLY A 106 20.49 2.80 6.45
C GLY A 106 19.21 3.37 5.83
N PHE A 107 18.27 2.52 5.39
CA PHE A 107 16.95 2.93 4.94
C PHE A 107 15.88 2.74 6.02
N GLY A 108 14.83 3.57 5.97
CA GLY A 108 13.64 3.45 6.80
C GLY A 108 12.37 3.65 5.99
N PHE A 109 11.27 3.06 6.46
CA PHE A 109 9.95 3.21 5.85
C PHE A 109 9.29 4.49 6.37
N ARG A 110 8.84 5.35 5.45
CA ARG A 110 8.17 6.62 5.78
C ARG A 110 6.80 6.67 5.13
N LEU A 111 5.78 7.03 5.90
CA LEU A 111 4.44 7.31 5.39
C LEU A 111 4.47 8.46 4.37
N THR A 112 3.71 8.32 3.29
CA THR A 112 3.47 9.39 2.32
C THR A 112 1.98 9.64 2.14
N GLY A 113 1.60 10.91 2.08
CA GLY A 113 0.19 11.31 2.00
C GLY A 113 -0.59 11.08 3.29
N ALA A 114 -1.92 10.97 3.16
CA ALA A 114 -2.83 10.69 4.26
C ALA A 114 -3.22 9.22 4.27
N VAL A 115 -3.50 8.69 5.47
CA VAL A 115 -4.19 7.41 5.60
C VAL A 115 -5.66 7.62 5.25
N ASP A 116 -6.19 6.74 4.41
CA ASP A 116 -7.62 6.70 4.09
C ASP A 116 -8.19 5.38 4.62
N GLY A 117 -9.38 5.41 5.20
CA GLY A 117 -9.94 4.24 5.84
C GLY A 117 -11.43 4.36 6.11
N HIS A 118 -12.07 3.21 6.15
CA HIS A 118 -13.48 3.04 6.46
C HIS A 118 -13.72 1.62 6.94
N HIS A 119 -14.79 1.38 7.72
CA HIS A 119 -15.10 0.04 8.23
C HIS A 119 -13.81 -0.64 8.77
N ASP A 120 -13.60 -1.92 8.56
CA ASP A 120 -12.39 -2.65 8.96
C ASP A 120 -11.16 -2.44 8.06
N THR A 121 -11.17 -1.47 7.13
CA THR A 121 -10.15 -1.38 6.09
C THR A 121 -9.46 -0.02 6.10
N ALA A 122 -8.14 0.00 5.90
CA ALA A 122 -7.37 1.21 5.66
C ALA A 122 -6.37 1.04 4.52
N ARG A 123 -6.05 2.13 3.82
CA ARG A 123 -5.05 2.21 2.77
C ARG A 123 -4.09 3.36 3.04
N PHE A 124 -2.81 3.16 2.71
CA PHE A 124 -1.77 4.17 2.87
C PHE A 124 -0.60 3.89 1.92
N SER A 125 0.20 4.93 1.67
CA SER A 125 1.40 4.84 0.83
C SER A 125 2.64 5.08 1.66
N TRP A 126 3.77 4.50 1.23
CA TRP A 126 5.04 4.60 1.91
C TRP A 126 6.20 4.70 0.93
N GLU A 127 7.32 5.22 1.42
CA GLU A 127 8.61 5.25 0.73
C GLU A 127 9.69 4.62 1.60
N LEU A 128 10.61 3.90 0.96
CA LEU A 128 11.84 3.42 1.60
C LEU A 128 12.93 4.47 1.41
N VAL A 129 13.21 5.24 2.45
CA VAL A 129 14.02 6.46 2.41
C VAL A 129 15.39 6.22 3.03
N ASN A 130 16.45 6.59 2.32
CA ASN A 130 17.81 6.58 2.85
C ASN A 130 17.99 7.71 3.88
N ALA A 131 18.48 7.38 5.07
CA ALA A 131 18.66 8.36 6.15
C ALA A 131 19.79 9.38 5.89
N ALA A 132 20.78 9.04 5.06
CA ALA A 132 21.95 9.88 4.81
C ALA A 132 21.71 10.93 3.71
N ASP A 133 21.02 10.55 2.62
CA ASP A 133 20.83 11.42 1.45
C ASP A 133 19.36 11.72 1.09
N GLY A 134 18.40 11.09 1.77
CA GLY A 134 16.97 11.31 1.56
C GLY A 134 16.41 10.70 0.27
N SER A 135 17.20 9.94 -0.48
CA SER A 135 16.73 9.24 -1.68
C SER A 135 15.69 8.16 -1.33
N ALA A 136 14.71 7.95 -2.22
CA ALA A 136 13.61 7.01 -2.02
C ALA A 136 13.43 6.08 -3.24
N PRO A 137 14.34 5.12 -3.46
CA PRO A 137 14.34 4.29 -4.67
C PRO A 137 13.15 3.33 -4.76
N VAL A 138 12.53 2.97 -3.63
CA VAL A 138 11.37 2.10 -3.55
C VAL A 138 10.20 2.85 -2.90
N ALA A 139 9.01 2.70 -3.47
CA ALA A 139 7.76 3.19 -2.90
C ALA A 139 6.67 2.14 -3.12
N GLY A 140 5.69 2.13 -2.23
CA GLY A 140 4.57 1.22 -2.29
C GLY A 140 3.33 1.75 -1.59
N SER A 141 2.27 0.97 -1.69
CA SER A 141 1.01 1.21 -1.03
C SER A 141 0.48 -0.08 -0.46
N ASP A 142 -0.04 -0.01 0.77
CA ASP A 142 -0.59 -1.17 1.46
C ASP A 142 -2.09 -0.93 1.73
N VAL A 143 -2.86 -2.01 1.64
CA VAL A 143 -4.24 -2.07 2.15
C VAL A 143 -4.27 -3.07 3.31
N ILE A 144 -4.80 -2.66 4.45
CA ILE A 144 -4.86 -3.48 5.66
C ILE A 144 -6.30 -3.77 6.07
N THR A 145 -6.54 -4.98 6.56
CA THR A 145 -7.77 -5.38 7.24
C THR A 145 -7.53 -5.41 8.74
N LEU A 146 -8.45 -4.83 9.51
CA LEU A 146 -8.38 -4.65 10.95
C LEU A 146 -9.46 -5.47 11.65
N THR A 147 -9.13 -6.05 12.80
CA THR A 147 -10.12 -6.52 13.75
C THR A 147 -10.81 -5.35 14.46
N GLU A 148 -11.89 -5.64 15.20
CA GLU A 148 -12.58 -4.65 16.04
C GLU A 148 -11.61 -3.99 17.04
N ASP A 149 -10.66 -4.76 17.58
CA ASP A 149 -9.63 -4.30 18.52
C ASP A 149 -8.45 -3.59 17.83
N SER A 150 -8.58 -3.20 16.56
CA SER A 150 -7.56 -2.49 15.79
C SER A 150 -6.23 -3.26 15.67
N ARG A 151 -6.32 -4.58 15.49
CA ARG A 151 -5.21 -5.46 15.14
C ARG A 151 -5.25 -5.79 13.65
N VAL A 152 -4.11 -5.85 12.98
CA VAL A 152 -4.03 -6.19 11.55
C VAL A 152 -4.20 -7.69 11.37
N SER A 153 -5.24 -8.11 10.65
CA SER A 153 -5.44 -9.51 10.26
C SER A 153 -4.87 -9.83 8.88
N ALA A 154 -4.84 -8.86 7.97
CA ALA A 154 -4.27 -9.02 6.64
C ALA A 154 -3.64 -7.72 6.12
N VAL A 155 -2.58 -7.86 5.33
CA VAL A 155 -1.93 -6.79 4.57
C VAL A 155 -1.82 -7.22 3.11
N TYR A 156 -2.20 -6.31 2.21
CA TYR A 156 -2.09 -6.46 0.77
C TYR A 156 -1.22 -5.31 0.21
N GLY A 157 0.04 -5.62 -0.06
CA GLY A 157 1.04 -4.66 -0.52
C GLY A 157 1.14 -4.55 -2.04
N PHE A 158 1.43 -3.36 -2.52
CA PHE A 158 1.69 -3.03 -3.92
C PHE A 158 2.98 -2.20 -4.03
N LEU A 159 3.76 -2.45 -5.09
CA LEU A 159 4.96 -1.67 -5.37
C LEU A 159 4.67 -0.63 -6.45
N ASP A 160 4.73 0.64 -6.07
CA ASP A 160 4.44 1.78 -6.94
C ASP A 160 5.70 2.25 -7.69
N ARG A 161 6.87 2.03 -7.09
CA ARG A 161 8.18 2.36 -7.66
C ARG A 161 9.22 1.36 -7.17
N VAL A 162 9.98 0.79 -8.11
CA VAL A 162 11.16 -0.04 -7.84
C VAL A 162 12.31 0.37 -8.76
N PRO A 163 13.58 0.19 -8.37
CA PRO A 163 14.72 0.37 -9.27
C PRO A 163 14.61 -0.53 -10.51
N ALA A 164 15.03 -0.02 -11.66
CA ALA A 164 15.11 -0.83 -12.87
C ALA A 164 16.13 -1.98 -12.67
N GLY A 165 15.69 -3.23 -12.90
CA GLY A 165 16.53 -4.43 -12.81
C GLY A 165 16.49 -5.19 -11.47
N ALA A 166 15.51 -4.89 -10.61
CA ALA A 166 15.19 -5.69 -9.43
C ALA A 166 14.60 -7.07 -9.79
#